data_AF-A0A967N613-F1
#
_entry.id   AF-A0A967N613-F1
#
_cell.length_a   1.000
_cell.length_b   1.000
_cell.length_c   1.000
_cell.angle_alpha   90.00
_cell.angle_beta   90.00
_cell.angle_gamma   90.00
#
_symmetry.space_group_name_H-M   'P 1'
#
loop_
_entity.id
_entity.type
_entity.pdbx_description
1 polymer ?
#
loop_
_entity_poly.entity_id
_entity_poly.type
_entity_poly.pdbx_seq_one_letter_code
_entity_poly.pdbx_strand_id
1 'polypeptide(L)'
;MNLRLLHRRMAVLMGLAGLVAFSGGAGFEPLSAALAAAALLTALFWHPSPELSSRLEQVWVPLAAILVVRALYHVFFVGDDVVIPVVDLLLLLLSAESLRSLDAPNDARLYALSFALILASAAYRPGILFALAFLAFVALGTVALTVGHLRRSAETRGIRRVEISRRFLWGTAGLSGITILVSGAVFLTFPRVSRGWSGAGEAPAASIAGFADEVSLGAHGSRIYGNPQIVLRVEFPDREPATTESLYWRGRS
;
A
#
# COMPACT_ATOMS: atom_id res chain seq x y z
N MET A 1 20.83 -1.56 -25.98
CA MET A 1 20.14 -0.77 -24.92
C MET A 1 20.98 -0.82 -23.66
N ASN A 2 21.19 0.28 -22.94
CA ASN A 2 21.99 0.26 -21.71
C ASN A 2 21.26 -0.55 -20.63
N LEU A 3 21.86 -1.68 -20.22
CA LEU A 3 21.24 -2.64 -19.29
C LEU A 3 20.98 -2.03 -17.91
N ARG A 4 21.87 -1.15 -17.45
CA ARG A 4 21.73 -0.42 -16.18
C ARG A 4 20.50 0.49 -16.21
N LEU A 5 20.35 1.26 -17.28
CA LEU A 5 19.22 2.17 -17.46
C LEU A 5 17.89 1.39 -17.58
N LEU A 6 17.87 0.29 -18.33
CA LEU A 6 16.68 -0.56 -18.44
C LEU A 6 16.27 -1.08 -17.07
N HIS A 7 17.22 -1.66 -16.34
CA HIS A 7 16.98 -2.22 -15.01
C HIS A 7 16.44 -1.16 -14.04
N ARG A 8 17.08 0.02 -14.00
CA ARG A 8 16.65 1.14 -13.18
C ARG A 8 15.23 1.59 -13.51
N ARG A 9 14.90 1.74 -14.79
CA ARG A 9 13.52 2.06 -15.23
C ARG A 9 12.51 1.02 -14.78
N MET A 10 12.83 -0.27 -14.89
CA MET A 10 11.92 -1.32 -14.40
C MET A 10 11.70 -1.22 -12.89
N ALA A 11 12.75 -0.97 -12.10
CA ALA A 11 12.63 -0.78 -10.66
C ALA A 11 11.81 0.47 -10.29
N VAL A 12 12.00 1.58 -11.00
CA VAL A 12 11.18 2.81 -10.82
C VAL A 12 9.72 2.56 -11.20
N LEU A 13 9.45 1.81 -12.27
CA LEU A 13 8.09 1.42 -12.64
C LEU A 13 7.43 0.52 -11.59
N MET A 14 8.19 -0.35 -10.90
CA MET A 14 7.67 -1.09 -9.75
C MET A 14 7.25 -0.15 -8.62
N GLY A 15 8.06 0.89 -8.35
CA GLY A 15 7.73 1.94 -7.39
C GLY A 15 6.46 2.70 -7.76
N LEU A 16 6.30 3.06 -9.04
CA LEU A 16 5.08 3.68 -9.56
C LEU A 16 3.85 2.78 -9.43
N ALA A 17 3.99 1.47 -9.69
CA ALA A 17 2.92 0.51 -9.45
C ALA A 17 2.54 0.48 -7.96
N GLY A 18 3.52 0.48 -7.05
CA GLY A 18 3.28 0.61 -5.61
C GLY A 18 2.53 1.89 -5.23
N LEU A 19 2.93 3.03 -5.80
CA LEU A 19 2.25 4.31 -5.57
C LEU A 19 0.81 4.29 -6.08
N VAL A 20 0.56 3.80 -7.30
CA VAL A 20 -0.80 3.67 -7.85
C VAL A 20 -1.66 2.74 -7.00
N ALA A 21 -1.08 1.64 -6.51
CA ALA A 21 -1.78 0.73 -5.60
C ALA A 21 -2.21 1.46 -4.32
N PHE A 22 -1.30 2.22 -3.70
CA PHE A 22 -1.56 2.97 -2.47
C PHE A 22 -2.56 4.11 -2.67
N SER A 23 -2.41 4.92 -3.73
CA SER A 23 -3.32 6.02 -4.07
C SER A 23 -4.73 5.55 -4.43
N GLY A 24 -4.90 4.29 -4.85
CA GLY A 24 -6.21 3.67 -5.02
C GLY A 24 -6.94 3.37 -3.71
N GLY A 25 -6.28 3.51 -2.55
CA GLY A 25 -6.85 3.38 -1.22
C GLY A 25 -7.39 4.70 -0.67
N ALA A 26 -8.29 4.62 0.32
CA ALA A 26 -9.02 5.78 0.86
C ALA A 26 -8.22 6.68 1.83
N GLY A 27 -6.94 6.41 2.10
CA GLY A 27 -6.14 7.13 3.10
C GLY A 27 -4.71 7.40 2.65
N PHE A 28 -4.54 8.36 1.74
CA PHE A 28 -3.22 8.85 1.35
C PHE A 28 -3.10 10.36 1.58
N GLU A 29 -1.92 10.82 1.99
CA GLU A 29 -1.59 12.23 1.95
C GLU A 29 -1.30 12.66 0.50
N PRO A 30 -2.06 13.61 -0.07
CA PRO A 30 -1.94 13.95 -1.49
C PRO A 30 -0.60 14.63 -1.82
N LEU A 31 -0.02 15.34 -0.85
CA LEU A 31 1.25 16.05 -1.05
C LEU A 31 2.42 15.07 -1.18
N SER A 32 2.56 14.10 -0.26
CA SER A 32 3.64 13.11 -0.31
C SER A 32 3.52 12.23 -1.56
N ALA A 33 2.30 11.81 -1.91
CA ALA A 33 2.03 11.06 -3.13
C ALA A 33 2.38 11.85 -4.41
N ALA A 34 2.00 13.13 -4.49
CA ALA A 34 2.31 13.97 -5.64
C ALA A 34 3.82 14.22 -5.80
N LEU A 35 4.52 14.48 -4.69
CA LEU A 35 5.98 14.66 -4.69
C LEU A 35 6.69 13.36 -5.10
N ALA A 36 6.23 12.21 -4.60
CA ALA A 36 6.77 10.92 -4.98
C ALA A 36 6.49 10.58 -6.45
N ALA A 37 5.28 10.88 -6.95
CA ALA A 37 4.95 10.72 -8.36
C ALA A 37 5.88 11.55 -9.24
N ALA A 38 6.08 12.84 -8.90
CA ALA A 38 6.98 13.73 -9.62
C ALA A 38 8.41 13.17 -9.62
N ALA A 39 8.94 12.79 -8.46
CA ALA A 39 10.30 12.24 -8.33
C ALA A 39 10.48 10.95 -9.15
N LEU A 40 9.54 10.01 -9.08
CA LEU A 40 9.57 8.76 -9.82
C LEU A 40 9.46 8.97 -11.34
N LEU A 41 8.57 9.87 -11.78
CA LEU A 41 8.46 10.23 -13.20
C LEU A 41 9.74 10.91 -13.70
N THR A 42 10.33 11.81 -12.91
CA THR A 42 11.64 12.39 -13.22
C THR A 42 12.71 11.30 -13.34
N ALA A 43 12.75 10.34 -12.41
CA ALA A 43 13.72 9.24 -12.39
C ALA A 43 13.60 8.29 -13.60
N LEU A 44 12.47 8.25 -14.31
CA LEU A 44 12.35 7.46 -15.55
C LEU A 44 13.21 8.02 -16.70
N PHE A 45 13.32 9.34 -16.77
CA PHE A 45 13.94 10.04 -17.91
C PHE A 45 15.30 10.62 -17.55
N TRP A 46 15.50 11.05 -16.30
CA TRP A 46 16.69 11.76 -15.86
C TRP A 46 17.32 11.10 -14.63
N HIS A 47 18.65 10.99 -14.63
CA HIS A 47 19.43 10.43 -13.53
C HIS A 47 20.56 11.41 -13.19
N PRO A 48 20.75 11.75 -11.91
CA PRO A 48 21.75 12.73 -11.53
C PRO A 48 23.18 12.18 -11.58
N SER A 49 24.16 13.07 -11.72
CA SER A 49 25.58 12.73 -11.61
C SER A 49 25.93 12.30 -10.17
N PRO A 50 27.06 11.61 -9.95
CA PRO A 50 27.50 11.24 -8.61
C PRO A 50 27.63 12.44 -7.65
N GLU A 51 28.11 13.60 -8.12
CA GLU A 51 28.23 14.78 -7.25
C GLU A 51 26.87 15.39 -6.90
N LEU A 52 25.92 15.40 -7.84
CA LEU A 52 24.58 15.90 -7.55
C LEU A 52 23.82 14.94 -6.64
N SER A 53 24.03 13.62 -6.80
CA SER A 53 23.47 12.60 -5.93
C SER A 53 23.93 12.76 -4.48
N SER A 54 25.21 13.09 -4.23
CA SER A 54 25.73 13.30 -2.87
C SER A 54 25.20 14.59 -2.24
N ARG A 55 25.03 15.65 -3.03
CA ARG A 55 24.38 16.89 -2.57
C ARG A 55 22.91 16.66 -2.21
N LEU A 56 22.17 15.90 -3.02
CA LEU A 56 20.78 15.55 -2.72
C LEU A 56 20.68 14.69 -1.44
N GLU A 57 21.65 13.81 -1.18
CA GLU A 57 21.68 13.01 0.05
C GLU A 57 21.72 13.87 1.32
N GLN A 58 22.41 15.03 1.28
CA GLN A 58 22.41 15.99 2.38
C GLN A 58 21.02 16.57 2.69
N VAL A 59 20.11 16.57 1.72
CA VAL A 59 18.71 17.01 1.88
C VAL A 59 17.80 15.84 2.24
N TRP A 60 17.99 14.67 1.63
CA TRP A 60 17.15 13.50 1.88
C TRP A 60 17.31 12.93 3.29
N VAL A 61 18.54 12.89 3.81
CA VAL A 61 18.84 12.35 5.15
C VAL A 61 18.10 13.10 6.27
N PRO A 62 18.18 14.44 6.40
CA PRO A 62 17.45 15.14 7.45
C PRO A 62 15.94 15.04 7.26
N LEU A 63 15.44 15.07 6.02
CA LEU A 63 14.02 14.91 5.76
C LEU A 63 13.51 13.50 6.16
N ALA A 64 14.29 12.47 5.88
CA ALA A 64 14.00 11.10 6.33
C ALA A 64 14.04 11.00 7.86
N ALA A 65 15.02 11.64 8.53
CA ALA A 65 15.09 11.67 9.98
C ALA A 65 13.85 12.34 10.60
N ILE A 66 13.39 13.44 10.03
CA ILE A 66 12.15 14.13 10.45
C ILE A 66 10.94 13.20 10.30
N LEU A 67 10.80 12.50 9.16
CA LEU A 67 9.69 11.57 8.95
C LEU A 67 9.76 10.35 9.87
N VAL A 68 10.95 9.84 10.18
CA VAL A 68 11.13 8.78 11.19
C VAL A 68 10.65 9.26 12.56
N VAL A 69 11.06 10.45 13.00
CA VAL A 69 10.60 11.03 14.27
C VAL A 69 9.08 11.21 14.26
N ARG A 70 8.50 11.72 13.16
CA ARG A 70 7.04 11.85 13.00
C ARG A 70 6.33 10.50 13.11
N ALA A 71 6.86 9.46 12.45
CA ALA A 71 6.29 8.11 12.48
C ALA A 71 6.36 7.50 13.88
N LEU A 72 7.51 7.60 14.56
CA LEU A 72 7.67 7.14 15.94
C LEU A 72 6.73 7.90 16.89
N TYR A 73 6.60 9.22 16.72
CA TYR A 73 5.68 10.02 17.52
C TYR A 73 4.22 9.55 17.38
N HIS A 74 3.76 9.27 16.16
CA HIS A 74 2.41 8.73 15.95
C HIS A 74 2.22 7.36 16.60
N VAL A 75 3.21 6.47 16.48
CA VAL A 75 3.17 5.13 17.08
C VAL A 75 3.08 5.19 18.61
N PHE A 76 3.82 6.09 19.26
CA PHE A 76 3.91 6.09 20.72
C PHE A 76 2.92 7.04 21.43
N PHE A 77 2.50 8.14 20.80
CA PHE A 77 1.77 9.21 21.48
C PHE A 77 0.36 9.46 20.95
N VAL A 78 0.10 9.23 19.66
CA VAL A 78 -1.18 9.58 19.04
C VAL A 78 -2.16 8.40 19.09
N GLY A 79 -1.68 7.17 18.93
CA GLY A 79 -2.53 5.97 18.96
C GLY A 79 -3.46 5.81 17.75
N ASP A 80 -3.32 6.69 16.75
CA ASP A 80 -4.06 6.69 15.48
C ASP A 80 -3.38 5.77 14.44
N ASP A 81 -3.80 5.92 13.17
CA ASP A 81 -3.31 5.21 12.00
C ASP A 81 -1.79 5.34 11.80
N VAL A 82 -1.08 4.25 12.05
CA VAL A 82 0.39 4.13 11.89
C VAL A 82 0.79 3.98 10.43
N VAL A 83 -0.11 3.58 9.53
CA VAL A 83 0.24 3.25 8.14
C VAL A 83 0.63 4.50 7.36
N ILE A 84 -0.12 5.60 7.51
CA ILE A 84 0.10 6.82 6.73
C ILE A 84 1.50 7.44 6.99
N PRO A 85 1.93 7.68 8.24
CA PRO A 85 3.28 8.22 8.50
C PRO A 85 4.41 7.31 8.00
N VAL A 86 4.22 5.99 8.06
CA VAL A 86 5.19 5.02 7.55
C VAL A 86 5.25 5.07 6.02
N VAL A 87 4.10 5.19 5.35
CA VAL A 87 4.06 5.30 3.89
C VAL A 87 4.68 6.60 3.41
N ASP A 88 4.48 7.73 4.11
CA ASP A 88 5.18 8.97 3.78
C ASP A 88 6.71 8.80 3.80
N LEU A 89 7.22 8.11 4.81
CA LEU A 89 8.64 7.75 4.89
C LEU A 89 9.05 6.83 3.72
N LEU A 90 8.26 5.80 3.41
CA LEU A 90 8.54 4.89 2.28
C LEU A 90 8.58 5.64 0.95
N LEU A 91 7.62 6.54 0.70
CA LEU A 91 7.54 7.36 -0.51
C LEU A 91 8.74 8.29 -0.62
N LEU A 92 9.16 8.90 0.48
CA LEU A 92 10.36 9.73 0.53
C LEU A 92 11.62 8.91 0.21
N LEU A 93 11.81 7.77 0.87
CA LEU A 93 12.98 6.91 0.66
C LEU A 93 13.01 6.35 -0.76
N LEU A 94 11.85 5.96 -1.30
CA LEU A 94 11.73 5.48 -2.68
C LEU A 94 12.08 6.60 -3.67
N SER A 95 11.65 7.83 -3.40
CA SER A 95 12.03 9.01 -4.19
C SER A 95 13.53 9.25 -4.14
N ALA A 96 14.11 9.28 -2.93
CA ALA A 96 15.55 9.48 -2.72
C ALA A 96 16.40 8.42 -3.42
N GLU A 97 16.02 7.14 -3.31
CA GLU A 97 16.73 6.03 -3.97
C GLU A 97 16.54 6.04 -5.49
N SER A 98 15.36 6.39 -5.99
CA SER A 98 15.12 6.46 -7.43
C SER A 98 15.96 7.56 -8.10
N LEU A 99 16.20 8.66 -7.38
CA LEU A 99 17.02 9.80 -7.79
C LEU A 99 18.50 9.70 -7.36
N ARG A 100 19.03 8.53 -7.00
CA ARG A 100 20.50 8.36 -6.88
C ARG A 100 21.17 8.27 -8.24
N SER A 101 22.50 8.42 -8.29
CA SER A 101 23.26 8.09 -9.50
C SER A 101 23.05 6.62 -9.94
N LEU A 102 23.19 6.36 -11.24
CA LEU A 102 23.12 5.01 -11.84
C LEU A 102 24.25 4.08 -11.36
N ASP A 103 25.34 4.65 -10.85
CA ASP A 103 26.49 3.90 -10.32
C ASP A 103 26.31 3.47 -8.85
N ALA A 104 25.28 3.98 -8.16
CA ALA A 104 25.00 3.63 -6.79
C ALA A 104 24.48 2.18 -6.67
N PRO A 105 25.01 1.34 -5.76
CA PRO A 105 24.50 -0.02 -5.53
C PRO A 105 23.23 0.05 -4.67
N ASN A 106 22.10 0.37 -5.28
CA ASN A 106 20.82 0.54 -4.59
C ASN A 106 19.65 -0.30 -5.10
N ASP A 107 19.92 -1.24 -6.00
CA ASP A 107 18.90 -2.10 -6.61
C ASP A 107 18.04 -2.82 -5.55
N ALA A 108 18.67 -3.42 -4.53
CA ALA A 108 17.97 -4.13 -3.47
C ALA A 108 17.06 -3.21 -2.63
N ARG A 109 17.48 -1.96 -2.39
CA ARG A 109 16.67 -0.99 -1.65
C ARG A 109 15.45 -0.56 -2.45
N LEU A 110 15.61 -0.32 -3.76
CA LEU A 110 14.48 -0.01 -4.63
C LEU A 110 13.44 -1.14 -4.65
N TYR A 111 13.89 -2.39 -4.69
CA TYR A 111 12.98 -3.55 -4.60
C TYR A 111 12.28 -3.66 -3.25
N ALA A 112 13.04 -3.54 -2.15
CA ALA A 112 12.49 -3.61 -0.81
C ALA A 112 11.47 -2.49 -0.57
N LEU A 113 11.78 -1.26 -0.96
CA LEU A 113 10.88 -0.10 -0.80
C LEU A 113 9.61 -0.23 -1.67
N SER A 114 9.75 -0.63 -2.93
CA SER A 114 8.59 -0.84 -3.82
C SER A 114 7.70 -1.98 -3.32
N PHE A 115 8.30 -3.06 -2.81
CA PHE A 115 7.57 -4.18 -2.20
C PHE A 115 6.88 -3.77 -0.90
N ALA A 116 7.57 -3.04 -0.02
CA ALA A 116 7.00 -2.51 1.22
C ALA A 116 5.80 -1.59 0.94
N LEU A 117 5.86 -0.79 -0.13
CA LEU A 117 4.75 0.08 -0.54
C LEU A 117 3.53 -0.73 -1.03
N ILE A 118 3.74 -1.79 -1.80
CA ILE A 118 2.66 -2.72 -2.18
C ILE A 118 2.05 -3.40 -0.95
N LEU A 119 2.89 -3.82 0.02
CA LEU A 119 2.43 -4.43 1.26
C LEU A 119 1.62 -3.45 2.11
N ALA A 120 2.07 -2.21 2.24
CA ALA A 120 1.36 -1.15 2.94
C ALA A 120 0.00 -0.87 2.28
N SER A 121 -0.05 -0.84 0.94
CA SER A 121 -1.30 -0.70 0.20
C SER A 121 -2.27 -1.86 0.45
N ALA A 122 -1.78 -3.09 0.54
CA ALA A 122 -2.59 -4.27 0.85
C ALA A 122 -3.17 -4.23 2.29
N ALA A 123 -2.45 -3.62 3.24
CA ALA A 123 -2.87 -3.51 4.63
C ALA A 123 -4.00 -2.48 4.86
N TYR A 124 -4.22 -1.55 3.92
CA TYR A 124 -5.16 -0.46 4.10
C TYR A 124 -6.58 -0.81 3.62
N ARG A 125 -6.90 -0.55 2.35
CA ARG A 125 -8.13 -0.97 1.68
C ARG A 125 -7.84 -1.25 0.20
N PRO A 126 -7.54 -2.49 -0.18
CA PRO A 126 -7.25 -2.84 -1.56
C PRO A 126 -8.50 -2.78 -2.43
N GLY A 127 -8.47 -1.94 -3.47
CA GLY A 127 -9.52 -1.83 -4.50
C GLY A 127 -9.13 -2.47 -5.83
N ILE A 128 -9.89 -2.18 -6.89
CA ILE A 128 -9.57 -2.69 -8.24
C ILE A 128 -8.26 -2.11 -8.79
N LEU A 129 -7.95 -0.86 -8.44
CA LEU A 129 -6.68 -0.21 -8.78
C LEU A 129 -5.50 -0.93 -8.11
N PHE A 130 -5.67 -1.36 -6.86
CA PHE A 130 -4.67 -2.20 -6.19
C PHE A 130 -4.44 -3.50 -6.96
N ALA A 131 -5.50 -4.20 -7.37
CA ALA A 131 -5.36 -5.46 -8.11
C ALA A 131 -4.59 -5.27 -9.42
N LEU A 132 -4.95 -4.27 -10.23
CA LEU A 132 -4.27 -3.96 -11.49
C LEU A 132 -2.80 -3.57 -11.26
N ALA A 133 -2.54 -2.72 -10.26
CA ALA A 133 -1.20 -2.29 -9.90
C ALA A 133 -0.35 -3.44 -9.36
N PHE A 134 -0.93 -4.34 -8.57
CA PHE A 134 -0.27 -5.55 -8.08
C PHE A 134 0.12 -6.48 -9.22
N LEU A 135 -0.77 -6.72 -10.19
CA LEU A 135 -0.47 -7.50 -11.39
C LEU A 135 0.69 -6.88 -12.19
N ALA A 136 0.67 -5.57 -12.39
CA ALA A 136 1.75 -4.85 -13.03
C ALA A 136 3.06 -4.97 -12.24
N PHE A 137 3.01 -4.84 -10.91
CA PHE A 137 4.15 -4.99 -10.02
C PHE A 137 4.79 -6.38 -10.13
N VAL A 138 3.99 -7.45 -10.15
CA VAL A 138 4.50 -8.83 -10.28
C VAL A 138 5.17 -9.04 -11.64
N ALA A 139 4.54 -8.58 -12.73
CA ALA A 139 5.12 -8.67 -14.07
C ALA A 139 6.44 -7.88 -14.17
N LEU A 140 6.44 -6.62 -13.71
CA LEU A 140 7.62 -5.76 -13.68
C LEU A 140 8.72 -6.35 -12.79
N GLY A 141 8.39 -6.84 -11.61
CA GLY A 141 9.33 -7.46 -10.67
C GLY A 141 10.02 -8.68 -11.26
N THR A 142 9.26 -9.54 -11.96
CA THR A 142 9.82 -10.72 -12.63
C THR A 142 10.87 -10.32 -13.67
N VAL A 143 10.53 -9.35 -14.53
CA VAL A 143 11.45 -8.84 -15.55
C VAL A 143 12.63 -8.12 -14.92
N ALA A 144 12.40 -7.24 -13.94
CA ALA A 144 13.42 -6.45 -13.27
C ALA A 144 14.46 -7.34 -12.58
N LEU A 145 14.01 -8.37 -11.85
CA LEU A 145 14.88 -9.32 -11.16
C LEU A 145 15.70 -10.16 -12.13
N THR A 146 15.09 -10.62 -13.23
CA THR A 146 15.80 -11.37 -14.28
C THR A 146 16.86 -10.50 -14.95
N VAL A 147 16.49 -9.28 -15.35
CA VAL A 147 17.43 -8.31 -15.93
C VAL A 147 18.53 -7.94 -14.94
N GLY A 148 18.21 -7.79 -13.66
CA GLY A 148 19.15 -7.51 -12.59
C GLY A 148 20.13 -8.64 -12.32
N HIS A 149 19.65 -9.88 -12.41
CA HIS A 149 20.50 -11.06 -12.32
C HIS A 149 21.47 -11.12 -13.51
N LEU A 150 20.95 -10.99 -14.74
CA LEU A 150 21.78 -10.98 -15.96
C LEU A 150 22.83 -9.87 -15.93
N ARG A 151 22.45 -8.66 -15.47
CA ARG A 151 23.38 -7.54 -15.28
C ARG A 151 24.51 -7.91 -14.33
N ARG A 152 24.18 -8.40 -13.12
CA ARG A 152 25.18 -8.78 -12.12
C ARG A 152 26.10 -9.88 -12.66
N SER A 153 25.55 -10.91 -13.32
CA SER A 153 26.34 -11.97 -13.93
C SER A 153 27.28 -11.47 -15.03
N ALA A 154 26.83 -10.50 -15.84
CA ALA A 154 27.65 -9.90 -16.89
C ALA A 154 28.79 -9.05 -16.32
N GLU A 155 28.51 -8.25 -15.28
CA GLU A 155 29.50 -7.43 -14.57
C GLU A 155 30.58 -8.32 -13.93
N THR A 156 30.21 -9.41 -13.27
CA THR A 156 31.18 -10.37 -12.69
C THR A 156 32.06 -11.03 -13.74
N ARG A 157 31.55 -11.27 -14.95
CA ARG A 157 32.29 -11.92 -16.06
C ARG A 157 33.04 -10.93 -16.96
N GLY A 158 33.02 -9.63 -16.64
CA GLY A 158 33.66 -8.59 -17.46
C GLY A 158 33.02 -8.37 -18.84
N ILE A 159 31.78 -8.85 -19.06
CA ILE A 159 31.09 -8.75 -20.34
C ILE A 159 30.50 -7.34 -20.46
N ARG A 160 31.10 -6.51 -21.33
CA ARG A 160 30.72 -5.09 -21.50
C ARG A 160 29.36 -4.85 -22.15
N ARG A 161 28.84 -5.79 -22.93
CA ARG A 161 27.53 -5.66 -23.60
C ARG A 161 26.79 -6.99 -23.59
N VAL A 162 25.62 -6.99 -22.95
CA VAL A 162 24.62 -8.04 -23.08
C VAL A 162 23.44 -7.45 -23.84
N GLU A 163 23.16 -8.02 -25.01
CA GLU A 163 22.02 -7.62 -25.81
C GLU A 163 20.81 -8.46 -25.40
N ILE A 164 19.89 -7.86 -24.64
CA ILE A 164 18.61 -8.49 -24.33
C ILE A 164 17.63 -8.19 -25.46
N SER A 165 17.14 -9.25 -26.11
CA SER A 165 16.12 -9.10 -27.14
C SER A 165 14.78 -8.69 -26.53
N ARG A 166 13.99 -7.87 -27.25
CA ARG A 166 12.64 -7.52 -26.82
C ARG A 166 11.76 -8.76 -26.63
N ARG A 167 11.97 -9.79 -27.47
CA ARG A 167 11.29 -11.08 -27.39
C ARG A 167 11.57 -11.80 -26.08
N PHE A 168 12.80 -11.73 -25.57
CA PHE A 168 13.14 -12.28 -24.26
C PHE A 168 12.39 -11.56 -23.14
N LEU A 169 12.39 -10.22 -23.14
CA LEU A 169 11.66 -9.42 -22.13
C LEU A 169 10.16 -9.73 -22.13
N TRP A 170 9.53 -9.75 -23.30
CA TRP A 170 8.12 -10.12 -23.45
C TRP A 170 7.86 -11.58 -23.11
N GLY A 171 8.80 -12.47 -23.38
CA GLY A 171 8.74 -13.87 -22.97
C GLY A 171 8.74 -14.02 -21.45
N THR A 172 9.64 -13.33 -20.74
CA THR A 172 9.70 -13.31 -19.27
C THR A 172 8.44 -12.68 -18.67
N ALA A 173 7.95 -11.58 -19.24
CA ALA A 173 6.69 -10.96 -18.82
C ALA A 173 5.48 -11.87 -19.06
N GLY A 174 5.44 -12.57 -20.20
CA GLY A 174 4.40 -13.54 -20.53
C GLY A 174 4.40 -14.74 -19.57
N LEU A 175 5.59 -15.26 -19.22
CA LEU A 175 5.73 -16.32 -18.23
C LEU A 175 5.22 -15.87 -16.85
N SER A 176 5.51 -14.62 -16.45
CA SER A 176 4.93 -14.03 -15.24
C SER A 176 3.39 -13.99 -15.31
N GLY A 177 2.83 -13.63 -16.48
CA GLY A 177 1.40 -13.69 -16.74
C GLY A 177 0.80 -15.10 -16.53
N ILE A 178 1.49 -16.15 -16.98
CA ILE A 178 1.07 -17.53 -16.74
C ILE A 178 1.10 -17.84 -15.23
N THR A 179 2.18 -17.49 -14.53
CA THR A 179 2.29 -17.70 -13.07
C THR A 179 1.18 -16.99 -12.32
N ILE A 180 0.83 -15.77 -12.70
CA ILE A 180 -0.29 -15.01 -12.16
C ILE A 180 -1.61 -15.74 -12.42
N LEU A 181 -1.87 -16.19 -13.65
CA LEU A 181 -3.10 -16.89 -14.00
C LEU A 181 -3.26 -18.18 -13.19
N VAL A 182 -2.19 -18.97 -13.08
CA VAL A 182 -2.18 -20.19 -12.26
C VAL A 182 -2.39 -19.84 -10.78
N SER A 183 -1.70 -18.83 -10.25
CA SER A 183 -1.88 -18.41 -8.86
C SER A 183 -3.31 -17.93 -8.59
N GLY A 184 -3.90 -17.16 -9.52
CA GLY A 184 -5.28 -16.71 -9.45
C GLY A 184 -6.27 -17.88 -9.48
N ALA A 185 -6.05 -18.85 -10.38
CA ALA A 185 -6.86 -20.07 -10.44
C ALA A 185 -6.79 -20.85 -9.12
N VAL A 186 -5.59 -21.05 -8.56
CA VAL A 186 -5.41 -21.65 -7.23
C VAL A 186 -6.18 -20.87 -6.18
N PHE A 187 -6.05 -19.53 -6.16
CA PHE A 187 -6.69 -18.69 -5.17
C PHE A 187 -8.23 -18.67 -5.29
N LEU A 188 -8.79 -18.87 -6.48
CA LEU A 188 -10.24 -18.98 -6.72
C LEU A 188 -10.79 -20.37 -6.43
N THR A 189 -10.01 -21.42 -6.70
CA THR A 189 -10.41 -22.82 -6.51
C THR A 189 -10.19 -23.30 -5.08
N PHE A 190 -9.22 -22.73 -4.36
CA PHE A 190 -9.06 -23.02 -2.94
C PHE A 190 -10.26 -22.47 -2.15
N PRO A 191 -10.94 -23.29 -1.34
CA PRO A 191 -11.99 -22.84 -0.46
C PRO A 191 -11.35 -21.92 0.58
N ARG A 192 -11.44 -20.62 0.34
CA ARG A 192 -10.97 -19.62 1.29
C ARG A 192 -11.84 -19.78 2.52
N VAL A 193 -11.29 -20.39 3.58
CA VAL A 193 -11.97 -20.43 4.88
C VAL A 193 -12.01 -18.99 5.36
N SER A 194 -13.08 -18.30 5.03
CA SER A 194 -13.44 -17.00 5.58
C SER A 194 -13.88 -17.20 7.02
N ARG A 195 -12.98 -17.68 7.89
CA ARG A 195 -13.12 -17.50 9.33
C ARG A 195 -13.00 -16.00 9.54
N GLY A 196 -14.15 -15.37 9.76
CA GLY A 196 -14.33 -13.92 9.72
C GLY A 196 -13.24 -13.17 10.47
N TRP A 197 -12.49 -12.36 9.73
CA TRP A 197 -11.82 -11.20 10.29
C TRP A 197 -12.88 -10.13 10.51
N SER A 198 -13.68 -10.31 11.57
CA SER A 198 -14.59 -9.27 12.05
C SER A 198 -13.75 -8.17 12.72
N GLY A 199 -13.32 -7.18 11.95
CA GLY A 199 -12.68 -5.98 12.49
C GLY A 199 -11.69 -5.32 11.53
N ALA A 200 -12.20 -4.56 10.56
CA ALA A 200 -11.49 -3.48 9.84
C ALA A 200 -12.31 -2.85 8.67
N GLY A 201 -13.50 -3.37 8.38
CA GLY A 201 -14.46 -2.72 7.49
C GLY A 201 -15.81 -2.69 8.18
N GLU A 202 -16.52 -1.57 8.10
CA GLU A 202 -17.94 -1.50 8.45
C GLU A 202 -18.64 -2.72 7.85
N ALA A 203 -19.04 -3.64 8.72
CA ALA A 203 -20.00 -4.64 8.34
C ALA A 203 -21.26 -3.87 7.91
N PRO A 204 -21.89 -4.19 6.77
CA PRO A 204 -23.29 -3.81 6.61
C PRO A 204 -24.01 -4.32 7.87
N ALA A 205 -24.73 -3.43 8.54
CA ALA A 205 -25.32 -3.57 9.87
C ALA A 205 -26.19 -4.84 10.01
N ALA A 206 -25.51 -5.98 10.15
CA ALA A 206 -26.02 -7.25 10.63
C ALA A 206 -25.35 -7.54 11.99
N SER A 207 -24.94 -6.50 12.72
CA SER A 207 -24.82 -6.61 14.16
C SER A 207 -26.23 -6.84 14.67
N ILE A 208 -26.48 -8.04 15.20
CA ILE A 208 -27.67 -8.34 16.00
C ILE A 208 -27.83 -7.20 17.01
N ALA A 209 -28.87 -6.37 16.83
CA ALA A 209 -29.19 -5.32 17.77
C ALA A 209 -29.75 -5.98 19.04
N GLY A 210 -29.06 -5.85 20.16
CA GLY A 210 -29.44 -6.47 21.44
C GLY A 210 -28.60 -5.92 22.60
N PHE A 211 -29.05 -6.16 23.83
CA PHE A 211 -28.28 -5.84 25.02
C PHE A 211 -27.10 -6.81 25.14
N ALA A 212 -25.92 -6.28 25.44
CA ALA A 212 -24.71 -7.06 25.72
C ALA A 212 -24.38 -6.97 27.21
N ASP A 213 -23.79 -8.03 27.76
CA ASP A 213 -23.38 -8.09 29.17
C ASP A 213 -22.24 -7.12 29.50
N GLU A 214 -21.52 -6.63 28.49
CA GLU A 214 -20.37 -5.74 28.65
C GLU A 214 -20.52 -4.48 27.79
N VAL A 215 -20.29 -3.32 28.41
CA VAL A 215 -20.43 -2.01 27.78
C VAL A 215 -19.05 -1.38 27.59
N SER A 216 -18.57 -1.36 26.34
CA SER A 216 -17.32 -0.66 25.99
C SER A 216 -17.59 0.79 25.58
N LEU A 217 -17.09 1.73 26.38
CA LEU A 217 -17.35 3.17 26.24
C LEU A 217 -16.89 3.75 24.89
N GLY A 218 -15.95 3.10 24.20
CA GLY A 218 -15.44 3.53 22.88
C GLY A 218 -16.31 3.15 21.68
N ALA A 219 -17.30 2.27 21.84
CA ALA A 219 -18.11 1.73 20.73
C ALA A 219 -19.51 2.37 20.58
N HIS A 220 -19.89 3.28 21.49
CA HIS A 220 -21.24 3.85 21.53
C HIS A 220 -21.58 4.76 20.34
N GLY A 221 -20.61 5.54 19.84
CA GLY A 221 -20.86 6.56 18.83
C GLY A 221 -21.16 6.01 17.43
N SER A 222 -20.52 4.90 17.04
CA SER A 222 -20.56 4.39 15.66
C SER A 222 -21.51 3.21 15.46
N ARG A 223 -21.76 2.39 16.50
CA ARG A 223 -22.51 1.13 16.36
C ARG A 223 -24.01 1.26 16.61
N ILE A 224 -24.43 2.23 17.42
CA ILE A 224 -25.83 2.38 17.86
C ILE A 224 -26.56 3.43 17.00
N TYR A 225 -25.99 4.64 16.87
CA TYR A 225 -26.65 5.74 16.15
C TYR A 225 -26.84 5.50 14.65
N GLY A 226 -26.01 4.66 14.02
CA GLY A 226 -26.08 4.36 12.58
C GLY A 226 -26.88 3.10 12.21
N ASN A 227 -27.43 2.35 13.17
CA ASN A 227 -28.11 1.10 12.90
C ASN A 227 -29.63 1.31 12.70
N PRO A 228 -30.20 1.04 11.50
CA PRO A 228 -31.62 1.26 11.22
C PRO A 228 -32.56 0.15 11.73
N GLN A 229 -32.05 -0.89 12.43
CA GLN A 229 -32.89 -1.99 12.91
C GLN A 229 -33.81 -1.57 14.06
N ILE A 230 -35.09 -1.94 13.94
CA ILE A 230 -36.12 -1.70 14.97
C ILE A 230 -35.93 -2.69 16.11
N VAL A 231 -35.65 -2.19 17.31
CA VAL A 231 -35.43 -3.01 18.52
C VAL A 231 -36.68 -3.23 19.37
N LEU A 232 -37.66 -2.32 19.29
CA LEU A 232 -38.88 -2.37 20.08
C LEU A 232 -40.00 -1.62 19.34
N ARG A 233 -41.23 -2.17 19.36
CA ARG A 233 -42.45 -1.46 19.00
C ARG A 233 -43.36 -1.46 20.22
N VAL A 234 -43.86 -0.29 20.59
CA VAL A 234 -44.72 -0.11 21.76
C VAL A 234 -46.02 0.55 21.32
N GLU A 235 -47.13 0.03 21.82
CA GLU A 235 -48.46 0.62 21.66
C GLU A 235 -48.94 1.06 23.05
N PHE A 236 -49.42 2.31 23.15
CA PHE A 236 -49.97 2.85 24.39
C PHE A 236 -51.50 2.79 24.32
N PRO A 237 -52.16 2.00 25.17
CA PRO A 237 -53.60 1.75 25.04
C PRO A 237 -54.49 2.96 25.35
N ASP A 238 -54.06 3.87 26.23
CA ASP A 238 -54.92 4.96 26.72
C ASP A 238 -54.51 6.34 26.18
N ARG A 239 -53.23 6.70 26.31
CA ARG A 239 -52.71 8.01 25.88
C ARG A 239 -51.21 7.95 25.64
N GLU A 240 -50.77 8.52 24.53
CA GLU A 240 -49.34 8.69 24.27
C GLU A 240 -48.70 9.63 25.31
N PRO A 241 -47.47 9.34 25.77
CA PRO A 241 -46.72 10.21 26.66
C PRO A 241 -46.53 11.61 26.05
N ALA A 242 -46.70 12.66 26.85
CA ALA A 242 -46.58 14.05 26.38
C ALA A 242 -45.16 14.42 25.91
N THR A 243 -44.13 13.69 26.38
CA THR A 243 -42.74 13.92 26.02
C THR A 243 -41.97 12.60 25.88
N THR A 244 -41.47 12.34 24.68
CA THR A 244 -40.63 11.17 24.37
C THR A 244 -39.31 11.17 25.15
N GLU A 245 -38.83 12.35 25.57
CA GLU A 245 -37.60 12.52 26.37
C GLU A 245 -37.68 11.92 27.78
N SER A 246 -38.90 11.63 28.26
CA SER A 246 -39.12 10.99 29.57
C SER A 246 -39.12 9.46 29.52
N LEU A 247 -39.04 8.87 28.33
CA LEU A 247 -39.12 7.43 28.12
C LEU A 247 -37.75 6.76 28.22
N TYR A 248 -37.48 6.17 29.38
CA TYR A 248 -36.28 5.37 29.62
C TYR A 248 -36.61 3.88 29.57
N TRP A 249 -36.27 3.24 28.45
CA TRP A 249 -36.43 1.80 28.27
C TRP A 249 -35.24 1.05 28.89
N ARG A 250 -35.45 0.50 30.08
CA ARG A 250 -34.42 -0.31 30.76
C ARG A 250 -34.33 -1.68 30.11
N GLY A 251 -33.18 -2.03 29.55
CA GLY A 251 -32.88 -3.38 29.10
C GLY A 251 -31.59 -3.92 29.69
N ARG A 252 -31.54 -5.25 29.77
CA ARG A 252 -30.42 -6.06 30.24
C ARG A 252 -30.46 -7.40 29.50
N SER A 253 -29.31 -8.03 29.31
CA SER A 253 -29.22 -9.47 29.03
C SER A 253 -29.37 -10.31 30.30
#